data_AF-A0A6M1SMT7-F1
#
_entry.id   AF-A0A6M1SMT7-F1
#
_cell.length_a   1.000
_cell.length_b   1.000
_cell.length_c   1.000
_cell.angle_alpha   90.00
_cell.angle_beta   90.00
_cell.angle_gamma   90.00
#
_symmetry.space_group_name_H-M   'P 1'
#
loop_
_entity.id
_entity.type
_entity.pdbx_description
1 polymer ?
#
loop_
_entity_poly.entity_id
_entity_poly.type
_entity_poly.pdbx_seq_one_letter_code
_entity_poly.pdbx_strand_id
1 'polypeptide(L)'
;MLTGTAGDGKTYTARKVLELLGGGTTGLGEQTAFDDPETGRRVVFIKDLSEVSASDKASLVPRMIKSFTSPNPAELFVLCVNDGHLLRSWEDHLGGSTAGQEILIAFRELLRDDKDTPLEGYSFRLFNMSRTSHASTIDAIIDQICNHPRWVDCGTGCKAGEGGRCPIQVNREVLLRTGDASMRSRLRALIEISAADERHLSIRQIIILVVNALLGDAKNLYATPLLNCSRAAQRAADSEYAFTDPYNNVFGENHPPFRRSQNTAFSALNDFAIGFETNNFFDDVLMDAKFAEVDHPQYGSAGYAEVRANYLENPPEHISELRKILTAQRRRLFFEWPEAEGMRASKAHGSFRSTVTAIISSTSSSPKTSATPKSSARRARG
;
A
#
# COMPACT_ATOMS: atom_id res chain seq x y z
N MET A 1 -8.90 -15.85 15.94
CA MET A 1 -8.60 -14.44 16.25
C MET A 1 -8.11 -13.77 14.98
N LEU A 2 -8.59 -12.57 14.67
CA LEU A 2 -8.16 -11.78 13.50
C LEU A 2 -7.36 -10.58 14.02
N THR A 3 -6.06 -10.54 13.69
CA THR A 3 -5.15 -9.46 14.09
C THR A 3 -4.61 -8.68 12.88
N GLY A 4 -3.77 -7.67 13.10
CA GLY A 4 -3.29 -6.76 12.07
C GLY A 4 -3.69 -5.30 12.31
N THR A 5 -3.47 -4.44 11.32
CA THR A 5 -3.62 -2.98 11.44
C THR A 5 -5.01 -2.46 11.08
N ALA A 6 -5.29 -1.20 11.39
CA ALA A 6 -6.56 -0.57 11.06
C ALA A 6 -6.70 -0.42 9.53
N GLY A 7 -7.72 -1.07 8.97
CA GLY A 7 -7.97 -1.05 7.52
C GLY A 7 -7.66 -2.37 6.79
N ASP A 8 -7.14 -3.39 7.47
CA ASP A 8 -6.88 -4.73 6.90
C ASP A 8 -8.13 -5.61 6.73
N GLY A 9 -9.32 -5.10 7.05
CA GLY A 9 -10.57 -5.82 6.80
C GLY A 9 -10.98 -6.83 7.88
N LYS A 10 -10.34 -6.86 9.06
CA LYS A 10 -10.71 -7.73 10.20
C LYS A 10 -12.22 -7.84 10.46
N THR A 11 -12.87 -6.69 10.65
CA THR A 11 -14.33 -6.62 10.91
C THR A 11 -15.17 -7.10 9.72
N TYR A 12 -14.70 -6.90 8.48
CA TYR A 12 -15.36 -7.42 7.29
C TYR A 12 -15.28 -8.95 7.25
N THR A 13 -14.10 -9.51 7.49
CA THR A 13 -13.87 -10.96 7.54
C THR A 13 -14.71 -11.61 8.64
N ALA A 14 -14.74 -11.05 9.86
CA ALA A 14 -15.59 -11.56 10.94
C ALA A 14 -17.08 -11.57 10.56
N ARG A 15 -17.57 -10.52 9.89
CA ARG A 15 -18.94 -10.48 9.39
C ARG A 15 -19.19 -11.55 8.33
N LYS A 16 -18.24 -11.77 7.42
CA LYS A 16 -18.36 -12.83 6.40
C LYS A 16 -18.37 -14.23 7.01
N VAL A 17 -17.58 -14.46 8.07
CA VAL A 17 -17.66 -15.71 8.84
C VAL A 17 -19.05 -15.89 9.45
N LEU A 18 -19.63 -14.86 10.05
CA LEU A 18 -21.01 -14.91 10.59
C LEU A 18 -22.04 -15.21 9.49
N GLU A 19 -21.95 -14.54 8.34
CA GLU A 19 -22.84 -14.77 7.19
C GLU A 19 -22.72 -16.22 6.67
N LEU A 20 -21.51 -16.76 6.57
CA LEU A 20 -21.27 -18.14 6.12
C LEU A 20 -21.79 -19.20 7.09
N LEU A 21 -21.81 -18.89 8.39
CA LEU A 21 -22.42 -19.75 9.41
C LEU A 21 -23.96 -19.65 9.44
N GLY A 22 -24.56 -18.79 8.60
CA GLY A 22 -26.02 -18.58 8.58
C GLY A 22 -26.52 -17.49 9.51
N GLY A 23 -25.61 -16.73 10.14
CA GLY A 23 -25.97 -15.48 10.82
C GLY A 23 -26.44 -14.44 9.80
N GLY A 24 -27.64 -13.89 9.99
CA GLY A 24 -28.26 -12.97 9.03
C GLY A 24 -27.42 -11.72 8.70
N THR A 25 -27.90 -10.94 7.73
CA THR A 25 -27.18 -9.75 7.21
C THR A 25 -27.27 -8.52 8.10
N THR A 26 -27.81 -8.64 9.32
CA THR A 26 -28.04 -7.51 10.26
C THR A 26 -26.75 -6.87 10.77
N GLY A 27 -25.60 -7.40 10.37
CA GLY A 27 -24.28 -6.83 10.65
C GLY A 27 -23.75 -7.25 12.02
N LEU A 28 -22.46 -6.99 12.21
CA LEU A 28 -21.75 -7.33 13.43
C LEU A 28 -21.84 -6.16 14.43
N GLY A 29 -22.53 -6.38 15.55
CA GLY A 29 -22.54 -5.46 16.70
C GLY A 29 -21.21 -5.49 17.48
N GLU A 30 -21.08 -4.69 18.54
CA GLU A 30 -19.87 -4.70 19.39
C GLU A 30 -19.53 -6.11 19.89
N GLN A 31 -20.56 -6.80 20.40
CA GLN A 31 -20.56 -8.23 20.68
C GLN A 31 -21.79 -8.86 20.03
N THR A 32 -21.59 -9.95 19.29
CA THR A 32 -22.68 -10.69 18.63
C THR A 32 -22.57 -12.16 19.00
N ALA A 33 -23.57 -12.70 19.69
CA ALA A 33 -23.66 -14.14 19.95
C ALA A 33 -24.44 -14.82 18.84
N PHE A 34 -23.98 -15.98 18.42
CA PHE A 34 -24.59 -16.82 17.40
C PHE A 34 -24.55 -18.27 17.88
N ASP A 35 -25.70 -18.94 17.91
CA ASP A 35 -25.76 -20.37 18.21
C ASP A 35 -25.71 -21.13 16.89
N ASP A 36 -24.63 -21.89 16.68
CA ASP A 36 -24.41 -22.65 15.47
C ASP A 36 -25.38 -23.85 15.43
N PRO A 37 -26.32 -23.90 14.48
CA PRO A 37 -27.31 -24.97 14.42
C PRO A 37 -26.71 -26.32 14.04
N GLU A 38 -25.55 -26.36 13.38
CA GLU A 38 -24.90 -27.60 12.95
C GLU A 38 -24.11 -28.24 14.10
N THR A 39 -23.38 -27.44 14.86
CA THR A 39 -22.51 -27.94 15.94
C THR A 39 -23.12 -27.83 17.33
N GLY A 40 -24.19 -27.03 17.49
CA GLY A 40 -24.78 -26.68 18.78
C GLY A 40 -23.89 -25.81 19.66
N ARG A 41 -22.76 -25.31 19.14
CA ARG A 41 -21.83 -24.45 19.88
C ARG A 41 -22.25 -23.00 19.83
N ARG A 42 -21.98 -22.28 20.91
CA ARG A 42 -22.16 -20.83 20.95
C ARG A 42 -20.92 -20.14 20.40
N VAL A 43 -21.06 -19.29 19.40
CA VAL A 43 -19.99 -18.47 18.83
C VAL A 43 -20.21 -17.02 19.23
N VAL A 44 -19.21 -16.41 19.85
CA VAL A 44 -19.22 -15.01 20.27
C VAL A 44 -18.27 -14.23 19.38
N PHE A 45 -18.83 -13.36 18.56
CA PHE A 45 -18.09 -12.42 17.73
C PHE A 45 -17.86 -11.11 18.47
N ILE A 46 -16.62 -10.63 18.46
CA ILE A 46 -16.21 -9.35 19.03
C ILE A 46 -15.68 -8.48 17.90
N LYS A 47 -16.40 -7.39 17.59
CA LYS A 47 -16.13 -6.53 16.42
C LYS A 47 -14.82 -5.76 16.52
N ASP A 48 -14.50 -5.27 17.70
CA ASP A 48 -13.24 -4.62 18.03
C ASP A 48 -12.99 -4.78 19.53
N LEU A 49 -12.00 -5.60 19.91
CA LEU A 49 -11.69 -5.81 21.31
C LEU A 49 -11.25 -4.51 22.01
N SER A 50 -10.67 -3.55 21.29
CA SER A 50 -10.23 -2.28 21.89
C SER A 50 -11.42 -1.42 22.35
N GLU A 51 -12.55 -1.48 21.66
CA GLU A 51 -13.77 -0.73 21.97
C GLU A 51 -14.57 -1.35 23.12
N VAL A 52 -14.37 -2.64 23.43
CA VAL A 52 -15.07 -3.32 24.53
C VAL A 52 -14.70 -2.70 25.89
N SER A 53 -15.71 -2.47 26.73
CA SER A 53 -15.53 -1.91 28.07
C SER A 53 -14.61 -2.78 28.96
N ALA A 54 -13.92 -2.15 29.92
CA ALA A 54 -13.05 -2.89 30.86
C ALA A 54 -13.85 -3.90 31.71
N SER A 55 -15.07 -3.56 32.13
CA SER A 55 -15.96 -4.47 32.85
C SER A 55 -16.33 -5.69 32.03
N ASP A 56 -16.63 -5.51 30.73
CA ASP A 56 -16.97 -6.62 29.86
C ASP A 56 -15.74 -7.48 29.58
N LYS A 57 -14.57 -6.87 29.35
CA LYS A 57 -13.29 -7.58 29.19
C LYS A 57 -12.96 -8.45 30.40
N ALA A 58 -13.20 -7.96 31.61
CA ALA A 58 -12.98 -8.74 32.84
C ALA A 58 -13.86 -10.00 32.90
N SER A 59 -15.03 -10.00 32.26
CA SER A 59 -15.89 -11.18 32.14
C SER A 59 -15.55 -12.07 30.94
N LEU A 60 -15.09 -11.48 29.83
CA LEU A 60 -14.83 -12.16 28.57
C LEU A 60 -13.51 -12.93 28.59
N VAL A 61 -12.43 -12.35 29.13
CA VAL A 61 -11.10 -12.97 29.11
C VAL A 61 -11.07 -14.32 29.83
N PRO A 62 -11.67 -14.50 31.02
CA PRO A 62 -11.76 -15.83 31.64
C PRO A 62 -12.51 -16.87 30.78
N ARG A 63 -13.58 -16.46 30.07
CA ARG A 63 -14.31 -17.34 29.15
C ARG A 63 -13.47 -17.72 27.93
N MET A 64 -12.72 -16.75 27.38
CA MET A 64 -11.76 -17.01 26.30
C MET A 64 -10.66 -17.98 26.74
N ILE A 65 -10.07 -17.79 27.93
CA ILE A 65 -9.06 -18.71 28.48
C ILE A 65 -9.61 -20.13 28.54
N LYS A 66 -10.84 -20.31 29.08
CA LYS A 66 -11.50 -21.63 29.14
C LYS A 66 -11.75 -22.24 27.76
N SER A 67 -12.13 -21.41 26.78
CA SER A 67 -12.32 -21.84 25.39
C SER A 67 -11.00 -22.29 24.77
N PHE A 68 -9.92 -21.53 24.98
CA PHE A 68 -8.61 -21.77 24.38
C PHE A 68 -7.86 -22.97 24.98
N THR A 69 -8.17 -23.40 26.20
CA THR A 69 -7.53 -24.57 26.82
C THR A 69 -8.39 -25.84 26.77
N SER A 70 -9.61 -25.75 26.22
CA SER A 70 -10.48 -26.91 26.06
C SER A 70 -10.31 -27.55 24.68
N PRO A 71 -10.14 -28.87 24.56
CA PRO A 71 -10.12 -29.55 23.26
C PRO A 71 -11.47 -29.53 22.53
N ASN A 72 -12.58 -29.36 23.27
CA ASN A 72 -13.93 -29.31 22.72
C ASN A 72 -14.75 -28.21 23.44
N PRO A 73 -14.49 -26.93 23.13
CA PRO A 73 -15.13 -25.83 23.81
C PRO A 73 -16.61 -25.72 23.39
N ALA A 74 -17.49 -25.56 24.39
CA ALA A 74 -18.91 -25.26 24.15
C ALA A 74 -19.14 -23.84 23.62
N GLU A 75 -18.19 -22.94 23.88
CA GLU A 75 -18.22 -21.53 23.46
C GLU A 75 -16.95 -21.19 22.67
N LEU A 76 -17.12 -20.65 21.47
CA LEU A 76 -16.06 -20.23 20.55
C LEU A 76 -16.02 -18.70 20.43
N PHE A 77 -14.85 -18.15 20.12
CA PHE A 77 -14.66 -16.71 20.00
C PHE A 77 -14.06 -16.30 18.66
N VAL A 78 -14.69 -15.35 17.98
CA VAL A 78 -14.16 -14.67 16.80
C VAL A 78 -13.94 -13.21 17.15
N LEU A 79 -12.70 -12.85 17.49
CA LEU A 79 -12.32 -11.50 17.87
C LEU A 79 -11.49 -10.79 16.80
N CYS A 80 -11.84 -9.54 16.55
CA CYS A 80 -11.02 -8.59 15.80
C CYS A 80 -10.27 -7.69 16.78
N VAL A 81 -8.97 -7.54 16.60
CA VAL A 81 -8.15 -6.71 17.49
C VAL A 81 -6.85 -6.31 16.78
N ASN A 82 -6.23 -5.20 17.16
CA ASN A 82 -4.87 -4.88 16.70
C ASN A 82 -3.82 -5.53 17.61
N ASP A 83 -2.65 -5.88 17.10
CA ASP A 83 -1.62 -6.66 17.80
C ASP A 83 -1.28 -6.11 19.20
N GLY A 84 -0.98 -4.81 19.30
CA GLY A 84 -0.67 -4.17 20.58
C GLY A 84 -1.86 -4.14 21.56
N HIS A 85 -3.09 -3.94 21.04
CA HIS A 85 -4.30 -3.96 21.86
C HIS A 85 -4.64 -5.36 22.36
N LEU A 86 -4.32 -6.41 21.59
CA LEU A 86 -4.50 -7.80 22.01
C LEU A 86 -3.65 -8.08 23.25
N LEU A 87 -2.34 -7.85 23.13
CA LEU A 87 -1.39 -8.15 24.22
C LEU A 87 -1.76 -7.35 25.48
N ARG A 88 -2.01 -6.06 25.34
CA ARG A 88 -2.36 -5.18 26.46
C ARG A 88 -3.70 -5.57 27.11
N SER A 89 -4.75 -5.76 26.32
CA SER A 89 -6.07 -6.12 26.88
C SER A 89 -6.02 -7.46 27.60
N TRP A 90 -5.22 -8.41 27.10
CA TRP A 90 -5.05 -9.71 27.74
C TRP A 90 -4.26 -9.61 29.05
N GLU A 91 -3.16 -8.86 29.04
CA GLU A 91 -2.31 -8.62 30.22
C GLU A 91 -3.08 -7.90 31.34
N ASP A 92 -3.91 -6.91 31.00
CA ASP A 92 -4.71 -6.16 31.97
C ASP A 92 -5.83 -6.99 32.64
N HIS A 93 -6.27 -8.09 32.01
CA HIS A 93 -7.48 -8.83 32.43
C HIS A 93 -7.27 -10.34 32.70
N LEU A 94 -6.02 -10.84 32.67
CA LEU A 94 -5.73 -12.26 32.93
C LEU A 94 -5.91 -12.68 34.41
N GLY A 95 -6.04 -11.72 35.34
CA GLY A 95 -6.41 -11.96 36.74
C GLY A 95 -5.50 -12.94 37.50
N GLY A 96 -4.22 -13.06 37.10
CA GLY A 96 -3.26 -14.00 37.69
C GLY A 96 -3.39 -15.45 37.22
N SER A 97 -4.20 -15.73 36.18
CA SER A 97 -4.33 -17.06 35.60
C SER A 97 -3.01 -17.55 34.99
N THR A 98 -2.48 -18.69 35.46
CA THR A 98 -1.31 -19.34 34.85
C THR A 98 -1.54 -19.67 33.38
N ALA A 99 -2.70 -20.28 33.06
CA ALA A 99 -3.08 -20.55 31.68
C ALA A 99 -3.20 -19.25 30.84
N GLY A 100 -3.72 -18.18 31.45
CA GLY A 100 -3.77 -16.86 30.82
C GLY A 100 -2.39 -16.31 30.48
N GLN A 101 -1.39 -16.51 31.36
CA GLN A 101 -0.01 -16.12 31.12
C GLN A 101 0.65 -16.96 30.02
N GLU A 102 0.41 -18.27 29.98
CA GLU A 102 0.93 -19.15 28.93
C GLU A 102 0.34 -18.79 27.56
N ILE A 103 -0.96 -18.48 27.50
CA ILE A 103 -1.60 -17.98 26.27
C ILE A 103 -1.00 -16.63 25.84
N LEU A 104 -0.68 -15.73 26.79
CA LEU A 104 -0.03 -14.46 26.47
C LEU A 104 1.36 -14.67 25.85
N ILE A 105 2.12 -15.62 26.37
CA ILE A 105 3.43 -16.03 25.80
C ILE A 105 3.20 -16.57 24.38
N ALA A 106 2.23 -17.47 24.20
CA ALA A 106 1.88 -18.01 22.89
C ALA A 106 1.49 -16.89 21.90
N PHE A 107 0.69 -15.89 22.31
CA PHE A 107 0.39 -14.75 21.44
C PHE A 107 1.64 -13.98 21.01
N ARG A 108 2.57 -13.72 21.94
CA ARG A 108 3.83 -13.03 21.63
C ARG A 108 4.68 -13.82 20.65
N GLU A 109 4.76 -15.14 20.82
CA GLU A 109 5.49 -16.03 19.92
C GLU A 109 4.86 -16.11 18.53
N LEU A 110 3.54 -16.31 18.46
CA LEU A 110 2.81 -16.39 17.19
C LEU A 110 2.90 -15.09 16.39
N LEU A 111 2.80 -13.93 17.06
CA LEU A 111 2.95 -12.62 16.42
C LEU A 111 4.38 -12.36 15.94
N ARG A 112 5.39 -12.78 16.71
CA ARG A 112 6.81 -12.60 16.37
C ARG A 112 7.24 -13.52 15.23
N ASP A 113 6.85 -14.79 15.31
CA ASP A 113 7.27 -15.84 14.37
C ASP A 113 6.33 -15.98 13.17
N ASP A 114 5.30 -15.15 13.09
CA ASP A 114 4.26 -15.13 12.04
C ASP A 114 3.59 -16.48 11.81
N LYS A 115 3.14 -17.10 12.91
CA LYS A 115 2.45 -18.39 12.91
C LYS A 115 0.98 -18.20 13.28
N ASP A 116 0.12 -19.03 12.69
CA ASP A 116 -1.32 -19.00 12.95
C ASP A 116 -1.76 -19.96 14.06
N THR A 117 -0.95 -20.99 14.32
CA THR A 117 -1.31 -22.12 15.16
C THR A 117 -0.37 -22.22 16.36
N PRO A 118 -0.90 -22.22 17.60
CA PRO A 118 -0.11 -22.39 18.81
C PRO A 118 0.48 -23.80 18.92
N LEU A 119 1.34 -24.00 19.93
CA LEU A 119 1.79 -25.33 20.35
C LEU A 119 0.61 -26.21 20.77
N GLU A 120 0.82 -27.53 20.78
CA GLU A 120 -0.19 -28.50 21.21
C GLU A 120 -0.73 -28.18 22.61
N GLY A 121 -2.03 -28.42 22.82
CA GLY A 121 -2.73 -28.13 24.08
C GLY A 121 -3.62 -26.89 24.06
N TYR A 122 -3.54 -26.08 22.99
CA TYR A 122 -4.40 -24.90 22.81
C TYR A 122 -5.32 -25.01 21.59
N SER A 123 -6.55 -24.54 21.76
CA SER A 123 -7.63 -24.60 20.77
C SER A 123 -7.98 -23.20 20.24
N PHE A 124 -6.98 -22.45 19.78
CA PHE A 124 -7.19 -21.17 19.10
C PHE A 124 -6.30 -21.02 17.87
N ARG A 125 -6.66 -20.08 16.99
CA ARG A 125 -5.85 -19.65 15.86
C ARG A 125 -5.72 -18.14 15.81
N LEU A 126 -4.57 -17.65 15.38
CA LEU A 126 -4.22 -16.23 15.27
C LEU A 126 -3.93 -15.87 13.82
N PHE A 127 -4.87 -15.25 13.12
CA PHE A 127 -4.68 -14.84 11.73
C PHE A 127 -4.20 -13.39 11.67
N ASN A 128 -2.92 -13.18 11.32
CA ASN A 128 -2.39 -11.84 11.10
C ASN A 128 -2.74 -11.32 9.69
N MET A 129 -3.73 -10.43 9.62
CA MET A 129 -4.19 -9.88 8.34
C MET A 129 -3.25 -8.84 7.74
N SER A 130 -2.32 -8.29 8.52
CA SER A 130 -1.33 -7.32 8.02
C SER A 130 -0.17 -7.96 7.27
N ARG A 131 -0.13 -9.29 7.14
CA ARG A 131 0.94 -10.01 6.45
C ARG A 131 0.45 -10.93 5.33
N THR A 132 -0.87 -10.92 5.07
CA THR A 132 -1.46 -11.68 3.96
C THR A 132 -0.99 -11.09 2.62
N SER A 133 -0.45 -11.93 1.73
CA SER A 133 0.17 -11.60 0.42
C SER A 133 -0.30 -10.26 -0.20
N HIS A 134 0.48 -9.21 0.07
CA HIS A 134 0.20 -7.83 -0.37
C HIS A 134 0.19 -7.70 -1.89
N ALA A 135 1.01 -8.53 -2.56
CA ALA A 135 1.08 -8.61 -4.00
C ALA A 135 -0.25 -8.97 -4.66
N SER A 136 -0.89 -10.03 -4.16
CA SER A 136 -2.20 -10.43 -4.65
C SER A 136 -3.29 -9.41 -4.31
N THR A 137 -3.10 -8.64 -3.23
CA THR A 137 -4.09 -7.66 -2.75
C THR A 137 -4.18 -6.45 -3.67
N ILE A 138 -3.06 -5.85 -4.09
CA ILE A 138 -3.11 -4.73 -5.03
C ILE A 138 -3.71 -5.15 -6.37
N ASP A 139 -3.37 -6.34 -6.85
CA ASP A 139 -3.90 -6.90 -8.08
C ASP A 139 -5.42 -7.05 -8.01
N ALA A 140 -5.92 -7.67 -6.95
CA ALA A 140 -7.35 -7.82 -6.71
C ALA A 140 -8.07 -6.47 -6.61
N ILE A 141 -7.48 -5.47 -5.94
CA ILE A 141 -8.05 -4.12 -5.81
C ILE A 141 -8.14 -3.43 -7.18
N ILE A 142 -7.06 -3.46 -7.96
CA ILE A 142 -7.04 -2.90 -9.32
C ILE A 142 -8.10 -3.57 -10.16
N ASP A 143 -8.21 -4.90 -10.13
CA ASP A 143 -9.20 -5.64 -10.91
C ASP A 143 -10.63 -5.28 -10.50
N GLN A 144 -10.93 -5.23 -9.19
CA GLN A 144 -12.26 -4.88 -8.70
C GLN A 144 -12.67 -3.45 -9.08
N ILE A 145 -11.74 -2.49 -9.00
CA ILE A 145 -12.02 -1.10 -9.34
C ILE A 145 -12.09 -0.92 -10.86
N CYS A 146 -11.10 -1.39 -11.61
CA CYS A 146 -10.94 -1.11 -13.03
C CYS A 146 -11.82 -2.01 -13.91
N ASN A 147 -12.21 -3.20 -13.46
CA ASN A 147 -13.10 -4.09 -14.23
C ASN A 147 -14.56 -4.07 -13.73
N HIS A 148 -14.92 -3.09 -12.90
CA HIS A 148 -16.30 -2.93 -12.45
C HIS A 148 -17.28 -2.79 -13.63
N PRO A 149 -18.41 -3.52 -13.69
CA PRO A 149 -19.30 -3.53 -14.86
C PRO A 149 -19.79 -2.15 -15.31
N ARG A 150 -19.93 -1.21 -14.36
CA ARG A 150 -20.38 0.17 -14.64
C ARG A 150 -19.40 1.03 -15.44
N TRP A 151 -18.20 0.56 -15.77
CA TRP A 151 -17.34 1.26 -16.74
C TRP A 151 -17.97 1.33 -18.13
N VAL A 152 -18.94 0.46 -18.45
CA VAL A 152 -19.75 0.55 -19.68
C VAL A 152 -20.50 1.89 -19.79
N ASP A 153 -20.89 2.48 -18.66
CA ASP A 153 -21.57 3.79 -18.60
C ASP A 153 -20.66 4.91 -19.12
N CYS A 154 -19.32 4.73 -19.07
CA CYS A 154 -18.38 5.72 -19.58
C CYS A 154 -18.22 5.69 -21.12
N GLY A 155 -18.62 4.59 -21.77
CA GLY A 155 -18.61 4.46 -23.22
C GLY A 155 -19.90 4.97 -23.91
N THR A 156 -20.90 5.35 -23.12
CA THR A 156 -22.23 5.71 -23.64
C THR A 156 -22.67 7.05 -23.05
N GLY A 157 -22.81 8.10 -23.87
CA GLY A 157 -23.31 9.41 -23.43
C GLY A 157 -22.26 10.30 -22.76
N CYS A 158 -20.99 9.89 -22.73
CA CYS A 158 -19.87 10.69 -22.25
C CYS A 158 -18.99 11.11 -23.44
N LYS A 159 -19.15 12.35 -23.95
CA LYS A 159 -18.38 12.83 -25.12
C LYS A 159 -16.86 12.73 -24.94
N ALA A 160 -16.36 12.97 -23.73
CA ALA A 160 -14.93 12.84 -23.44
C ALA A 160 -14.48 11.38 -23.43
N GLY A 161 -15.35 10.47 -22.98
CA GLY A 161 -15.09 9.04 -22.97
C GLY A 161 -15.17 8.40 -24.36
N GLU A 162 -16.20 8.73 -25.14
CA GLU A 162 -16.37 8.27 -26.52
C GLU A 162 -15.20 8.68 -27.42
N GLY A 163 -14.61 9.85 -27.17
CA GLY A 163 -13.43 10.33 -27.89
C GLY A 163 -12.10 9.75 -27.40
N GLY A 164 -12.07 8.86 -26.41
CA GLY A 164 -10.83 8.32 -25.83
C GLY A 164 -9.93 9.37 -25.16
N ARG A 165 -10.51 10.52 -24.78
CA ARG A 165 -9.78 11.67 -24.21
C ARG A 165 -10.03 11.85 -22.72
N CYS A 166 -10.92 11.06 -22.12
CA CYS A 166 -11.23 11.18 -20.70
C CYS A 166 -10.01 10.74 -19.87
N PRO A 167 -9.39 11.61 -19.06
CA PRO A 167 -8.21 11.24 -18.25
C PRO A 167 -8.50 10.09 -17.28
N ILE A 168 -9.74 9.96 -16.79
CA ILE A 168 -10.15 8.82 -15.95
C ILE A 168 -10.01 7.48 -16.71
N GLN A 169 -10.39 7.45 -17.99
CA GLN A 169 -10.26 6.23 -18.81
C GLN A 169 -8.80 5.96 -19.19
N VAL A 170 -8.04 7.01 -19.53
CA VAL A 170 -6.60 6.88 -19.80
C VAL A 170 -5.87 6.31 -18.56
N ASN A 171 -6.17 6.83 -17.36
CA ASN A 171 -5.59 6.34 -16.12
C ASN A 171 -6.01 4.90 -15.80
N ARG A 172 -7.27 4.55 -16.10
CA ARG A 172 -7.76 3.17 -16.00
C ARG A 172 -6.96 2.23 -16.91
N GLU A 173 -6.68 2.63 -18.15
CA GLU A 173 -5.87 1.85 -19.08
C GLU A 173 -4.45 1.67 -18.55
N VAL A 174 -3.82 2.72 -18.02
CA VAL A 174 -2.49 2.63 -17.37
C VAL A 174 -2.48 1.59 -16.24
N LEU A 175 -3.52 1.58 -15.38
CA LEU A 175 -3.63 0.62 -14.28
C LEU A 175 -3.93 -0.81 -14.74
N LEU A 176 -4.64 -0.97 -15.87
CA LEU A 176 -4.97 -2.28 -16.45
C LEU A 176 -3.81 -2.91 -17.23
N ARG A 177 -2.80 -2.14 -17.65
CA ARG A 177 -1.62 -2.68 -18.33
C ARG A 177 -0.94 -3.74 -17.45
N THR A 178 -0.57 -4.84 -18.07
CA THR A 178 0.17 -5.96 -17.46
C THR A 178 1.57 -6.07 -18.05
N GLY A 179 2.44 -6.83 -17.38
CA GLY A 179 3.85 -6.99 -17.74
C GLY A 179 4.79 -6.25 -16.78
N ASP A 180 6.09 -6.51 -16.89
CA ASP A 180 7.08 -6.03 -15.91
C ASP A 180 7.24 -4.51 -15.93
N ALA A 181 7.04 -3.89 -17.09
CA ALA A 181 7.02 -2.44 -17.29
C ALA A 181 5.59 -1.88 -17.26
N SER A 182 4.87 -2.17 -16.18
CA SER A 182 3.54 -1.62 -15.93
C SER A 182 3.46 -0.94 -14.57
N MET A 183 2.58 0.05 -14.46
CA MET A 183 2.26 0.68 -13.18
C MET A 183 1.85 -0.37 -12.14
N ARG A 184 1.03 -1.33 -12.54
CA ARG A 184 0.59 -2.44 -11.71
C ARG A 184 1.77 -3.25 -11.14
N SER A 185 2.71 -3.67 -11.99
CA SER A 185 3.84 -4.48 -11.56
C SER A 185 4.80 -3.73 -10.64
N ARG A 186 5.13 -2.48 -10.98
CA ARG A 186 6.03 -1.66 -10.18
C ARG A 186 5.41 -1.23 -8.85
N LEU A 187 4.10 -0.93 -8.80
CA LEU A 187 3.41 -0.67 -7.53
C LEU A 187 3.42 -1.91 -6.64
N ARG A 188 3.21 -3.11 -7.21
CA ARG A 188 3.35 -4.37 -6.47
C ARG A 188 4.72 -4.48 -5.82
N ALA A 189 5.78 -4.26 -6.59
CA ALA A 189 7.15 -4.32 -6.08
C ALA A 189 7.41 -3.28 -4.99
N LEU A 190 6.94 -2.04 -5.14
CA LEU A 190 7.09 -1.01 -4.10
C LEU A 190 6.38 -1.41 -2.80
N ILE A 191 5.18 -1.97 -2.88
CA ILE A 191 4.41 -2.42 -1.70
C ILE A 191 5.12 -3.61 -1.02
N GLU A 192 5.64 -4.56 -1.80
CA GLU A 192 6.40 -5.69 -1.27
C GLU A 192 7.67 -5.23 -0.54
N ILE A 193 8.41 -4.29 -1.12
CA ILE A 193 9.60 -3.71 -0.48
C ILE A 193 9.22 -2.94 0.79
N SER A 194 8.13 -2.15 0.77
CA SER A 194 7.65 -1.47 1.97
C SER A 194 7.27 -2.45 3.07
N ALA A 195 6.60 -3.56 2.73
CA ALA A 195 6.25 -4.61 3.70
C ALA A 195 7.49 -5.30 4.27
N ALA A 196 8.53 -5.52 3.46
CA ALA A 196 9.81 -6.07 3.92
C ALA A 196 10.56 -5.13 4.87
N ASP A 197 10.36 -3.81 4.75
CA ASP A 197 10.88 -2.78 5.68
C ASP A 197 9.91 -2.47 6.84
N GLU A 198 9.06 -3.44 7.19
CA GLU A 198 8.06 -3.36 8.26
C GLU A 198 7.02 -2.23 8.12
N ARG A 199 6.97 -1.55 6.95
CA ARG A 199 5.97 -0.54 6.61
C ARG A 199 4.83 -1.17 5.82
N HIS A 200 4.00 -1.94 6.52
CA HIS A 200 2.82 -2.55 5.94
C HIS A 200 1.80 -1.51 5.44
N LEU A 201 1.32 -1.71 4.21
CA LEU A 201 0.18 -0.97 3.68
C LEU A 201 -1.10 -1.81 3.77
N SER A 202 -2.03 -1.33 4.59
CA SER A 202 -3.37 -1.88 4.71
C SER A 202 -4.17 -1.81 3.41
N ILE A 203 -5.19 -2.66 3.29
CA ILE A 203 -6.12 -2.65 2.15
C ILE A 203 -6.67 -1.24 1.90
N ARG A 204 -7.01 -0.50 2.95
CA ARG A 204 -7.46 0.90 2.85
C ARG A 204 -6.43 1.79 2.17
N GLN A 205 -5.15 1.69 2.56
CA GLN A 205 -4.08 2.50 1.99
C GLN A 205 -3.84 2.13 0.52
N ILE A 206 -3.89 0.84 0.17
CA ILE A 206 -3.77 0.40 -1.22
C ILE A 206 -4.95 0.92 -2.06
N ILE A 207 -6.18 0.89 -1.55
CA ILE A 207 -7.34 1.50 -2.21
C ILE A 207 -7.13 3.00 -2.43
N ILE A 208 -6.59 3.72 -1.43
CA ILE A 208 -6.26 5.14 -1.57
C ILE A 208 -5.28 5.35 -2.72
N LEU A 209 -4.20 4.55 -2.81
CA LEU A 209 -3.22 4.67 -3.91
C LEU A 209 -3.87 4.46 -5.28
N VAL A 210 -4.65 3.39 -5.44
CA VAL A 210 -5.29 3.05 -6.73
C VAL A 210 -6.33 4.10 -7.14
N VAL A 211 -7.19 4.51 -6.21
CA VAL A 211 -8.21 5.54 -6.48
C VAL A 211 -7.56 6.89 -6.80
N ASN A 212 -6.49 7.24 -6.09
CA ASN A 212 -5.81 8.51 -6.31
C ASN A 212 -5.02 8.53 -7.62
N ALA A 213 -4.38 7.41 -8.01
CA ALA A 213 -3.78 7.25 -9.34
C ALA A 213 -4.86 7.38 -10.44
N LEU A 214 -6.03 6.77 -10.24
CA LEU A 214 -7.12 6.80 -11.21
C LEU A 214 -7.75 8.19 -11.36
N LEU A 215 -8.00 8.87 -10.24
CA LEU A 215 -8.83 10.08 -10.19
C LEU A 215 -8.09 11.36 -9.83
N GLY A 216 -6.79 11.38 -9.54
CA GLY A 216 -6.11 12.59 -9.09
C GLY A 216 -6.24 13.78 -10.05
N ASP A 217 -6.44 14.99 -9.50
CA ASP A 217 -6.47 16.27 -10.21
C ASP A 217 -5.66 17.30 -9.44
N ALA A 218 -4.44 17.59 -9.89
CA ALA A 218 -3.51 18.51 -9.26
C ALA A 218 -3.77 19.99 -9.59
N LYS A 219 -4.73 20.32 -10.48
CA LYS A 219 -4.99 21.73 -10.84
C LYS A 219 -5.48 22.55 -9.66
N ASN A 220 -6.28 21.96 -8.77
CA ASN A 220 -6.84 22.63 -7.59
C ASN A 220 -6.50 21.87 -6.30
N LEU A 221 -5.21 21.83 -5.96
CA LEU A 221 -4.62 21.08 -4.82
C LEU A 221 -5.41 21.22 -3.50
N TYR A 222 -5.93 22.41 -3.20
CA TYR A 222 -6.54 22.71 -1.91
C TYR A 222 -8.05 22.45 -1.84
N ALA A 223 -8.74 22.35 -2.99
CA ALA A 223 -10.19 22.30 -3.05
C ALA A 223 -10.72 20.93 -3.49
N THR A 224 -10.35 20.48 -4.70
CA THR A 224 -10.95 19.31 -5.34
C THR A 224 -9.88 18.41 -5.94
N PRO A 225 -9.17 17.62 -5.12
CA PRO A 225 -7.99 16.88 -5.54
C PRO A 225 -8.30 15.64 -6.38
N LEU A 226 -9.58 15.28 -6.56
CA LEU A 226 -10.01 14.11 -7.31
C LEU A 226 -10.98 14.52 -8.41
N LEU A 227 -10.86 14.00 -9.62
CA LEU A 227 -11.72 14.19 -10.77
C LEU A 227 -13.16 13.71 -10.52
N ASN A 228 -14.07 14.34 -11.25
CA ASN A 228 -15.38 13.81 -11.56
C ASN A 228 -15.57 13.90 -13.10
N CYS A 229 -16.67 13.37 -13.63
CA CYS A 229 -16.87 13.33 -15.09
C CYS A 229 -16.83 14.72 -15.74
N SER A 230 -17.40 15.74 -15.10
CA SER A 230 -17.40 17.11 -15.62
C SER A 230 -15.98 17.69 -15.71
N ARG A 231 -15.18 17.56 -14.65
CA ARG A 231 -13.80 18.03 -14.65
C ARG A 231 -12.89 17.22 -15.55
N ALA A 232 -13.10 15.91 -15.66
CA ALA A 232 -12.38 15.08 -16.62
C ALA A 232 -12.64 15.55 -18.05
N ALA A 233 -13.89 15.87 -18.40
CA ALA A 233 -14.23 16.43 -19.70
C ALA A 233 -13.60 17.81 -19.94
N GLN A 234 -13.56 18.67 -18.90
CA GLN A 234 -12.89 19.96 -18.99
C GLN A 234 -11.38 19.83 -19.22
N ARG A 235 -10.68 19.02 -18.40
CA ARG A 235 -9.24 18.76 -18.56
C ARG A 235 -8.92 18.24 -19.96
N ALA A 236 -9.77 17.37 -20.50
CA ALA A 236 -9.62 16.83 -21.85
C ALA A 236 -9.84 17.88 -22.95
N ALA A 237 -10.77 18.82 -22.76
CA ALA A 237 -11.03 19.91 -23.70
C ALA A 237 -9.90 20.94 -23.72
N ASP A 238 -9.36 21.25 -22.54
CA ASP A 238 -8.29 22.23 -22.36
C ASP A 238 -6.88 21.64 -22.60
N SER A 239 -6.79 20.33 -22.91
CA SER A 239 -5.53 19.58 -23.06
C SER A 239 -4.63 19.60 -21.81
N GLU A 240 -5.25 19.68 -20.64
CA GLU A 240 -4.60 19.84 -19.33
C GLU A 240 -4.28 18.50 -18.64
N TYR A 241 -3.71 17.55 -19.39
CA TYR A 241 -3.43 16.21 -18.87
C TYR A 241 -2.35 16.18 -17.80
N ALA A 242 -1.43 17.14 -17.80
CA ALA A 242 -0.34 17.24 -16.81
C ALA A 242 -0.84 17.24 -15.35
N PHE A 243 -2.06 17.73 -15.08
CA PHE A 243 -2.64 17.70 -13.73
C PHE A 243 -3.27 16.36 -13.34
N THR A 244 -3.49 15.46 -14.30
CA THR A 244 -4.20 14.19 -14.12
C THR A 244 -3.28 12.98 -14.21
N ASP A 245 -1.97 13.22 -14.21
CA ASP A 245 -0.93 12.22 -14.39
C ASP A 245 -0.95 11.15 -13.28
N PRO A 246 -1.25 9.88 -13.60
CA PRO A 246 -1.37 8.82 -12.61
C PRO A 246 -0.01 8.50 -11.96
N TYR A 247 1.11 8.73 -12.67
CA TYR A 247 2.47 8.44 -12.20
C TYR A 247 2.90 9.37 -11.07
N ASN A 248 2.33 10.58 -11.01
CA ASN A 248 2.50 11.52 -9.91
C ASN A 248 1.43 11.37 -8.85
N ASN A 249 0.18 11.19 -9.28
CA ASN A 249 -0.95 11.11 -8.37
C ASN A 249 -0.85 9.88 -7.45
N VAL A 250 -0.22 8.79 -7.87
CA VAL A 250 0.02 7.66 -6.94
C VAL A 250 0.90 8.04 -5.73
N PHE A 251 1.75 9.06 -5.85
CA PHE A 251 2.53 9.63 -4.74
C PHE A 251 1.81 10.79 -4.01
N GLY A 252 0.58 11.13 -4.42
CA GLY A 252 -0.23 12.16 -3.80
C GLY A 252 0.12 13.59 -4.20
N GLU A 253 0.73 13.82 -5.37
CA GLU A 253 1.06 15.18 -5.87
C GLU A 253 -0.18 16.07 -6.11
N ASN A 254 -1.37 15.50 -6.22
CA ASN A 254 -2.65 16.21 -6.23
C ASN A 254 -3.07 16.74 -4.85
N HIS A 255 -2.28 16.52 -3.81
CA HIS A 255 -2.53 17.02 -2.45
C HIS A 255 -1.45 18.00 -1.98
N PRO A 256 -1.79 18.94 -1.08
CA PRO A 256 -0.80 19.80 -0.45
C PRO A 256 0.24 18.97 0.35
N PRO A 257 1.50 19.43 0.45
CA PRO A 257 2.59 18.66 1.08
C PRO A 257 2.25 18.14 2.49
N PHE A 258 1.56 18.94 3.30
CA PHE A 258 1.12 18.56 4.65
C PHE A 258 0.12 17.39 4.66
N ARG A 259 -0.87 17.39 3.75
CA ARG A 259 -1.83 16.28 3.66
C ARG A 259 -1.14 15.01 3.12
N ARG A 260 -0.22 15.18 2.18
CA ARG A 260 0.57 14.09 1.63
C ARG A 260 1.45 13.41 2.68
N SER A 261 2.13 14.17 3.54
CA SER A 261 2.99 13.60 4.59
C SER A 261 2.22 12.93 5.72
N GLN A 262 0.99 13.37 6.01
CA GLN A 262 0.14 12.74 7.02
C GLN A 262 -0.52 11.44 6.56
N ASN A 263 -0.65 11.24 5.24
CA ASN A 263 -1.27 10.04 4.70
C ASN A 263 -0.20 8.95 4.51
N THR A 264 -0.25 7.93 5.35
CA THR A 264 0.69 6.79 5.33
C THR A 264 0.79 6.11 3.97
N ALA A 265 -0.29 6.09 3.19
CA ALA A 265 -0.26 5.50 1.84
C ALA A 265 0.76 6.23 0.94
N PHE A 266 0.73 7.56 0.96
CA PHE A 266 1.64 8.37 0.15
C PHE A 266 3.03 8.48 0.78
N SER A 267 3.13 8.64 2.10
CA SER A 267 4.44 8.77 2.75
C SER A 267 5.30 7.53 2.51
N ALA A 268 4.74 6.32 2.61
CA ALA A 268 5.45 5.07 2.37
C ALA A 268 6.06 5.00 0.95
N LEU A 269 5.34 5.49 -0.07
CA LEU A 269 5.89 5.53 -1.43
C LEU A 269 6.89 6.67 -1.65
N ASN A 270 6.71 7.80 -0.98
CA ASN A 270 7.61 8.95 -1.12
C ASN A 270 9.00 8.68 -0.50
N ASP A 271 9.10 7.78 0.48
CA ASP A 271 10.39 7.38 1.08
C ASP A 271 11.37 6.77 0.06
N PHE A 272 10.86 6.19 -1.03
CA PHE A 272 11.69 5.69 -2.13
C PHE A 272 12.28 6.78 -3.02
N ALA A 273 11.88 8.05 -2.83
CA ALA A 273 12.37 9.20 -3.59
C ALA A 273 12.30 9.05 -5.14
N ILE A 274 11.33 8.27 -5.64
CA ILE A 274 11.18 8.00 -7.08
C ILE A 274 11.02 9.32 -7.87
N GLY A 275 11.90 9.50 -8.85
CA GLY A 275 11.96 10.68 -9.72
C GLY A 275 12.85 11.83 -9.22
N PHE A 276 13.29 11.79 -7.96
CA PHE A 276 14.25 12.76 -7.42
C PHE A 276 15.69 12.30 -7.66
N GLU A 277 15.97 11.01 -7.48
CA GLU A 277 17.25 10.41 -7.80
C GLU A 277 17.23 9.86 -9.23
N THR A 278 18.25 10.19 -10.02
CA THR A 278 18.38 9.74 -11.42
C THR A 278 19.85 9.64 -11.81
N ASN A 279 20.11 9.02 -12.96
CA ASN A 279 21.37 9.13 -13.68
C ASN A 279 21.23 10.10 -14.88
N ASN A 280 22.37 10.53 -15.42
CA ASN A 280 22.38 11.43 -16.58
C ASN A 280 21.71 10.80 -17.82
N PHE A 281 21.70 9.47 -17.94
CA PHE A 281 21.10 8.78 -19.08
C PHE A 281 19.60 9.09 -19.23
N PHE A 282 18.81 8.98 -18.16
CA PHE A 282 17.38 9.28 -18.25
C PHE A 282 17.11 10.76 -18.49
N ASP A 283 17.96 11.65 -17.97
CA ASP A 283 17.84 13.08 -18.22
C ASP A 283 18.16 13.41 -19.69
N ASP A 284 19.23 12.82 -20.24
CA ASP A 284 19.58 12.97 -21.65
C ASP A 284 18.45 12.45 -22.55
N VAL A 285 17.84 11.31 -22.19
CA VAL A 285 16.66 10.75 -22.89
C VAL A 285 15.47 11.70 -22.83
N LEU A 286 15.16 12.28 -21.67
CA LEU A 286 14.03 13.22 -21.53
C LEU A 286 14.28 14.56 -22.22
N MET A 287 15.56 14.94 -22.34
CA MET A 287 16.00 16.15 -23.01
C MET A 287 16.22 15.94 -24.53
N ASP A 288 16.27 14.72 -25.04
CA ASP A 288 16.36 14.41 -26.47
C ASP A 288 15.01 13.92 -27.03
N ALA A 289 14.45 14.65 -28.01
CA ALA A 289 13.15 14.35 -28.62
C ALA A 289 13.12 13.04 -29.45
N LYS A 290 14.23 12.30 -29.50
CA LYS A 290 14.42 11.12 -30.37
C LYS A 290 14.06 9.78 -29.74
N PHE A 291 13.85 9.71 -28.42
CA PHE A 291 13.44 8.46 -27.76
C PHE A 291 11.91 8.28 -27.80
N ALA A 292 11.39 7.98 -29.00
CA ALA A 292 9.96 7.78 -29.24
C ALA A 292 9.42 6.40 -28.78
N GLU A 293 10.29 5.47 -28.38
CA GLU A 293 9.89 4.07 -28.09
C GLU A 293 9.13 3.91 -26.76
N VAL A 294 9.25 4.85 -25.83
CA VAL A 294 8.60 4.81 -24.50
C VAL A 294 7.90 6.15 -24.23
N ASP A 295 7.13 6.65 -25.20
CA ASP A 295 6.39 7.90 -25.03
C ASP A 295 4.89 7.66 -24.85
N HIS A 296 4.33 8.19 -23.76
CA HIS A 296 2.90 8.08 -23.49
C HIS A 296 2.13 9.17 -24.23
N PRO A 297 1.06 8.87 -24.99
CA PRO A 297 0.41 9.87 -25.83
C PRO A 297 -0.10 11.11 -25.07
N GLN A 298 -0.64 10.92 -23.86
CA GLN A 298 -1.16 12.02 -23.03
C GLN A 298 -0.20 12.53 -21.95
N TYR A 299 0.66 11.68 -21.38
CA TYR A 299 1.49 11.98 -20.20
C TYR A 299 3.00 12.05 -20.50
N GLY A 300 3.37 11.87 -21.76
CA GLY A 300 4.75 11.89 -22.24
C GLY A 300 5.20 13.24 -22.77
N SER A 301 6.00 13.22 -23.83
CA SER A 301 6.70 14.37 -24.42
C SER A 301 5.78 15.54 -24.78
N ALA A 302 4.59 15.24 -25.28
CA ALA A 302 3.59 16.25 -25.64
C ALA A 302 3.22 17.16 -24.45
N GLY A 303 3.20 16.62 -23.23
CA GLY A 303 2.83 17.36 -22.02
C GLY A 303 3.91 18.33 -21.51
N TYR A 304 5.14 18.25 -22.02
CA TYR A 304 6.24 19.11 -21.56
C TYR A 304 7.13 19.70 -22.65
N ALA A 305 6.78 19.51 -23.92
CA ALA A 305 7.53 20.05 -25.05
C ALA A 305 7.73 21.57 -24.96
N GLU A 306 6.70 22.31 -24.55
CA GLU A 306 6.76 23.77 -24.36
C GLU A 306 7.72 24.17 -23.24
N VAL A 307 7.61 23.54 -22.07
CA VAL A 307 8.52 23.80 -20.92
C VAL A 307 9.97 23.51 -21.31
N ARG A 308 10.21 22.42 -22.06
CA ARG A 308 11.54 22.08 -22.57
C ARG A 308 12.04 23.13 -23.57
N ALA A 309 11.21 23.58 -24.50
CA ALA A 309 11.58 24.62 -25.46
C ALA A 309 11.94 25.94 -24.76
N ASN A 310 11.10 26.40 -23.83
CA ASN A 310 11.34 27.61 -23.04
C ASN A 310 12.66 27.53 -22.26
N TYR A 311 12.98 26.37 -21.68
CA TYR A 311 14.27 26.16 -21.02
C TYR A 311 15.46 26.20 -21.99
N LEU A 312 15.35 25.63 -23.18
CA LEU A 312 16.43 25.67 -24.17
C LEU A 312 16.68 27.11 -24.66
N GLU A 313 15.64 27.94 -24.70
CA GLU A 313 15.74 29.36 -25.07
C GLU A 313 16.31 30.21 -23.92
N ASN A 314 15.86 30.02 -22.68
CA ASN A 314 16.33 30.78 -21.51
C ASN A 314 16.51 29.90 -20.25
N PRO A 315 17.66 29.20 -20.11
CA PRO A 315 17.85 28.23 -19.04
C PRO A 315 17.73 28.77 -17.60
N PRO A 316 18.29 29.94 -17.24
CA PRO A 316 18.20 30.46 -15.87
C PRO A 316 16.76 30.72 -15.40
N GLU A 317 15.88 31.15 -16.28
CA GLU A 317 14.49 31.50 -15.92
C GLU A 317 13.59 30.26 -15.79
N HIS A 318 13.81 29.23 -16.62
CA HIS A 318 12.92 28.08 -16.70
C HIS A 318 13.42 26.81 -16.00
N ILE A 319 14.63 26.83 -15.41
CA ILE A 319 15.20 25.65 -14.73
C ILE A 319 14.30 25.07 -13.62
N SER A 320 13.59 25.94 -12.89
CA SER A 320 12.72 25.50 -11.78
C SER A 320 11.48 24.75 -12.28
N GLU A 321 10.90 25.23 -13.39
CA GLU A 321 9.75 24.58 -14.03
C GLU A 321 10.15 23.27 -14.69
N LEU A 322 11.27 23.27 -15.42
CA LEU A 322 11.83 22.07 -16.02
C LEU A 322 12.12 20.99 -14.96
N ARG A 323 12.72 21.35 -13.81
CA ARG A 323 13.01 20.38 -12.73
C ARG A 323 11.75 19.67 -12.23
N LYS A 324 10.64 20.38 -12.06
CA LYS A 324 9.36 19.78 -11.62
C LYS A 324 8.84 18.79 -12.65
N ILE A 325 8.87 19.17 -13.92
CA ILE A 325 8.48 18.32 -15.04
C ILE A 325 9.40 17.10 -15.16
N LEU A 326 10.71 17.25 -15.01
CA LEU A 326 11.65 16.14 -15.08
C LEU A 326 11.39 15.12 -13.97
N THR A 327 11.07 15.56 -12.74
CA THR A 327 10.65 14.65 -11.67
C THR A 327 9.40 13.85 -12.06
N ALA A 328 8.39 14.52 -12.64
CA ALA A 328 7.18 13.86 -13.15
C ALA A 328 7.50 12.82 -14.23
N GLN A 329 8.31 13.19 -15.21
CA GLN A 329 8.65 12.30 -16.32
C GLN A 329 9.54 11.14 -15.89
N ARG A 330 10.48 11.34 -14.96
CA ARG A 330 11.28 10.24 -14.38
C ARG A 330 10.39 9.24 -13.64
N ARG A 331 9.36 9.70 -12.92
CA ARG A 331 8.36 8.80 -12.32
C ARG A 331 7.61 8.00 -13.37
N ARG A 332 7.16 8.64 -14.46
CA ARG A 332 6.57 7.93 -15.60
C ARG A 332 7.51 6.85 -16.14
N LEU A 333 8.76 7.19 -16.41
CA LEU A 333 9.75 6.24 -16.91
C LEU A 333 9.97 5.08 -15.92
N PHE A 334 10.02 5.33 -14.61
CA PHE A 334 10.10 4.24 -13.63
C PHE A 334 8.98 3.21 -13.79
N PHE A 335 7.76 3.65 -14.10
CA PHE A 335 6.60 2.78 -14.30
C PHE A 335 6.51 2.14 -15.69
N GLU A 336 6.94 2.83 -16.74
CA GLU A 336 6.75 2.42 -18.13
C GLU A 336 8.01 1.85 -18.81
N TRP A 337 9.19 2.03 -18.23
CA TRP A 337 10.43 1.65 -18.90
C TRP A 337 10.56 0.13 -19.00
N PRO A 338 10.70 -0.41 -20.23
CA PRO A 338 10.87 -1.85 -20.45
C PRO A 338 12.18 -2.33 -19.84
N GLU A 339 12.16 -3.47 -19.14
CA GLU A 339 13.41 -4.07 -18.68
C GLU A 339 14.27 -4.49 -19.87
N ALA A 340 15.60 -4.43 -19.71
CA ALA A 340 16.55 -4.55 -20.81
C ALA A 340 16.52 -5.87 -21.60
N GLU A 341 15.75 -6.88 -21.18
CA GLU A 341 15.55 -8.08 -22.00
C GLU A 341 14.84 -7.76 -23.33
N GLY A 342 13.97 -6.74 -23.37
CA GLY A 342 13.38 -6.23 -24.61
C GLY A 342 14.32 -5.32 -25.43
N MET A 343 15.30 -4.70 -24.78
CA MET A 343 16.24 -3.77 -25.40
C MET A 343 17.47 -4.49 -25.99
N ARG A 344 17.61 -5.82 -25.80
CA ARG A 344 18.65 -6.64 -26.44
C ARG A 344 18.47 -6.81 -27.95
N ALA A 345 17.30 -6.50 -28.49
CA ALA A 345 17.02 -6.59 -29.93
C ALA A 345 17.39 -5.30 -30.70
N SER A 346 17.71 -4.21 -29.99
CA SER A 346 18.06 -2.91 -30.55
C SER A 346 19.48 -2.54 -30.10
N LYS A 347 20.33 -2.18 -31.05
CA LYS A 347 21.79 -2.27 -30.94
C LYS A 347 22.42 -1.35 -29.87
N ALA A 348 23.41 -1.94 -29.20
CA ALA A 348 24.60 -1.33 -28.58
C ALA A 348 24.37 -0.24 -27.51
N HIS A 349 24.49 -0.62 -26.23
CA HIS A 349 25.57 -0.17 -25.34
C HIS A 349 25.56 -0.98 -24.05
N GLY A 350 26.72 -1.53 -23.68
CA GLY A 350 26.88 -2.34 -22.48
C GLY A 350 27.07 -1.46 -21.25
N SER A 351 26.11 -1.48 -20.32
CA SER A 351 26.34 -1.27 -18.87
C SER A 351 25.06 -1.50 -18.04
N PHE A 352 24.18 -2.42 -18.43
CA PHE A 352 22.89 -2.59 -17.74
C PHE A 352 22.96 -3.46 -16.46
N ARG A 353 24.11 -4.08 -16.14
CA ARG A 353 24.16 -5.12 -15.11
C ARG A 353 24.39 -4.64 -13.67
N SER A 354 24.71 -3.36 -13.41
CA SER A 354 25.14 -2.93 -12.05
C SER A 354 24.12 -2.10 -11.26
N THR A 355 23.16 -1.42 -11.87
CA THR A 355 22.41 -0.37 -11.14
C THR A 355 21.12 -0.87 -10.50
N VAL A 356 20.36 -1.77 -11.13
CA VAL A 356 19.10 -2.27 -10.56
C VAL A 356 19.34 -3.26 -9.40
N THR A 357 20.41 -4.06 -9.48
CA THR A 357 20.81 -4.96 -8.39
C THR A 357 21.39 -4.21 -7.17
N ALA A 358 21.99 -3.02 -7.37
CA ALA A 358 22.61 -2.24 -6.30
C ALA A 358 21.58 -1.56 -5.37
N ILE A 359 20.39 -1.20 -5.88
CA ILE A 359 19.32 -0.62 -5.06
C ILE A 359 18.71 -1.67 -4.13
N ILE A 360 18.67 -2.94 -4.56
CA ILE A 360 18.10 -4.05 -3.77
C ILE A 360 19.09 -4.62 -2.75
N SER A 361 20.41 -4.50 -2.99
CA SER A 361 21.44 -5.12 -2.13
C SER A 361 22.06 -4.20 -1.07
N SER A 362 21.81 -2.89 -1.12
CA SER A 362 22.35 -1.92 -0.15
C SER A 362 21.48 -1.73 1.11
N THR A 363 20.26 -2.27 1.12
CA THR A 363 19.33 -2.20 2.27
C THR A 363 19.44 -3.39 3.24
N SER A 364 20.27 -4.39 2.96
CA SER A 364 20.35 -5.63 3.75
C SER A 364 21.59 -5.78 4.66
N SER A 365 22.28 -4.70 5.04
CA SER A 365 23.40 -4.79 5.99
C SER A 365 23.18 -3.98 7.27
N SER A 366 22.86 -4.68 8.36
CA SER A 366 22.82 -4.16 9.73
C SER A 366 24.17 -3.57 10.16
N PRO A 367 24.20 -2.58 11.08
CA PRO A 367 25.43 -1.91 11.47
C PRO A 367 26.28 -2.78 12.38
N LYS A 368 27.48 -3.15 11.92
CA LYS A 368 28.53 -3.72 12.77
C LYS A 368 29.08 -2.65 13.70
N THR A 369 28.90 -2.88 15.00
CA THR A 369 29.56 -2.19 16.11
C THR A 369 31.08 -2.18 15.95
N SER A 370 31.68 -1.01 15.76
CA SER A 370 33.14 -0.83 15.80
C SER A 370 33.59 -0.50 17.22
N ALA A 371 34.22 -1.47 17.88
CA ALA A 371 34.96 -1.27 19.11
C ALA A 371 36.29 -0.56 18.82
N THR A 372 36.48 0.63 19.40
CA THR A 372 37.77 1.35 19.47
C THR A 372 38.72 0.67 20.46
N PRO A 373 39.98 0.37 20.09
CA PRO A 373 41.00 -0.05 21.04
C PRO A 373 41.69 1.18 21.65
N LYS A 374 41.69 1.28 22.99
CA LYS A 374 42.49 2.26 23.73
C LYS A 374 43.96 1.83 23.72
N SER A 375 44.81 2.60 23.04
CA SER A 375 46.26 2.51 23.17
C SER A 375 46.73 3.24 24.43
N SER A 376 47.25 2.50 25.40
CA SER A 376 48.01 3.03 26.53
C SER A 376 49.44 3.32 26.11
N ALA A 377 49.81 4.60 25.97
CA ALA A 377 51.18 5.04 25.84
C ALA A 377 51.58 5.86 27.07
N ARG A 378 52.59 5.33 27.77
CA ARG A 378 53.17 5.79 29.02
C ARG A 378 54.47 6.54 28.69
N ARG A 379 54.56 7.84 28.97
CA ARG A 379 55.79 8.67 29.12
C ARG A 379 55.39 9.86 30.01
N ALA A 380 55.81 9.98 31.27
CA ALA A 380 57.15 10.17 31.84
C ALA A 380 57.75 11.57 31.57
N ARG A 381 57.66 12.40 32.62
CA ARG A 381 58.55 13.48 33.08
C ARG A 381 58.55 14.83 32.34
N GLY A 382 58.47 15.88 33.17
CA GLY A 382 58.59 17.30 32.84
C GLY A 382 57.80 18.10 33.86
#